data_AF-A0A957TFP9-F1
#
_entry.id   AF-A0A957TFP9-F1
#
_cell.length_a   1.000
_cell.length_b   1.000
_cell.length_c   1.000
_cell.angle_alpha   90.00
_cell.angle_beta   90.00
_cell.angle_gamma   90.00
#
_symmetry.space_group_name_H-M   'P 1'
#
loop_
_entity.id
_entity.type
_entity.pdbx_description
1 polymer ?
#
loop_
_entity_poly.entity_id
_entity_poly.type
_entity_poly.pdbx_seq_one_letter_code
_entity_poly.pdbx_strand_id
1 'polypeptide(L)' 'SEPHMPFGGRKQSGNGSREPGTEALNIYSELKDVYINIDPTQV' A
#
# COMPACT_ATOMS: atom_id res chain seq x y z
N SER A 1 -9.45 -13.48 -15.55
CA SER A 1 -9.50 -12.75 -14.28
C SER A 1 -10.56 -11.70 -14.40
N GLU A 2 -11.47 -11.57 -13.42
CA GLU A 2 -12.27 -10.35 -13.39
C GLU A 2 -11.40 -9.15 -12.97
N PRO A 3 -11.61 -7.94 -13.52
CA PRO A 3 -10.74 -6.78 -13.30
C PRO A 3 -10.62 -6.29 -11.85
N HIS A 4 -11.46 -6.78 -10.94
CA HIS A 4 -11.48 -6.37 -9.53
C HIS A 4 -10.85 -7.41 -8.60
N MET A 5 -10.50 -8.60 -9.10
CA MET A 5 -9.81 -9.61 -8.30
C MET A 5 -8.29 -9.46 -8.43
N PRO A 6 -7.55 -9.53 -7.30
CA PRO A 6 -6.10 -9.41 -7.31
C PRO A 6 -5.46 -10.59 -8.06
N PHE A 7 -4.69 -10.29 -9.10
CA PHE A 7 -3.91 -11.27 -9.83
C PHE A 7 -2.43 -11.21 -9.42
N GLY A 8 -1.80 -12.36 -9.20
CA GLY A 8 -0.37 -12.43 -8.91
C GLY A 8 0.09 -13.80 -8.43
N GLY A 9 1.33 -14.15 -8.80
CA GLY A 9 1.94 -15.45 -8.53
C GLY A 9 2.57 -15.57 -7.14
N ARG A 10 3.16 -16.74 -6.88
CA ARG A 10 4.03 -17.03 -5.73
C ARG A 10 5.26 -17.81 -6.20
N LYS A 11 6.34 -17.84 -5.42
CA LYS A 11 7.62 -18.51 -5.76
C LYS A 11 8.25 -17.86 -7.00
N GLN A 12 8.60 -18.64 -8.02
CA GLN A 12 9.23 -18.12 -9.22
C GLN A 12 8.28 -17.30 -10.12
N SER A 13 6.96 -17.36 -9.89
CA SER A 13 5.98 -16.57 -10.65
C SER A 13 5.58 -15.25 -9.99
N GLY A 14 6.15 -14.89 -8.83
CA GLY A 14 5.85 -13.62 -8.19
C GLY A 14 6.42 -13.47 -6.78
N ASN A 15 6.69 -12.23 -6.40
CA ASN A 15 7.27 -11.84 -5.11
C ASN A 15 6.22 -11.50 -4.02
N GLY A 16 4.94 -11.77 -4.29
CA GLY A 16 3.84 -11.44 -3.38
C GLY A 16 3.05 -10.19 -3.77
N SER A 17 3.52 -9.40 -4.73
CA SER A 17 2.72 -8.32 -5.31
C SER A 17 1.46 -8.85 -6.02
N ARG A 18 0.46 -7.97 -6.13
CA ARG A 18 -0.83 -8.25 -6.76
C ARG A 18 -1.28 -7.03 -7.58
N GLU A 19 -1.76 -7.28 -8.78
CA GLU A 19 -2.37 -6.30 -9.68
C GLU A 19 -3.55 -6.99 -10.40
N PRO A 20 -4.70 -6.37 -10.72
CA PRO A 20 -5.23 -5.06 -10.35
C PRO A 20 -6.11 -5.12 -9.07
N GLY A 21 -6.49 -3.96 -8.51
CA GLY A 21 -7.35 -3.84 -7.32
C GLY A 21 -6.78 -2.84 -6.28
N THR A 22 -7.32 -2.84 -5.06
CA THR A 22 -6.85 -1.97 -3.95
C THR A 22 -5.38 -2.17 -3.61
N GLU A 23 -4.84 -3.36 -3.88
CA GLU A 23 -3.42 -3.68 -3.68
C GLU A 23 -2.47 -2.84 -4.55
N ALA A 24 -2.95 -2.26 -5.66
CA ALA A 24 -2.14 -1.35 -6.48
C ALA A 24 -1.75 -0.07 -5.72
N LEU A 25 -2.52 0.33 -4.69
CA LEU A 25 -2.16 1.46 -3.82
C LEU A 25 -0.84 1.18 -3.10
N ASN A 26 -0.59 -0.05 -2.66
CA ASN A 26 0.66 -0.42 -1.99
C ASN A 26 1.88 -0.38 -2.92
N ILE A 27 1.67 -0.34 -4.25
CA ILE A 27 2.74 -0.30 -5.25
C ILE A 27 3.01 1.14 -5.71
N TYR A 28 1.96 1.93 -5.91
CA TYR A 28 2.06 3.27 -6.50
C TYR A 28 1.92 4.42 -5.49
N SER A 29 1.76 4.11 -4.20
CA SER A 29 1.74 5.11 -3.13
C SER A 29 2.56 4.66 -1.92
N GLU A 30 3.07 5.62 -1.16
CA GLU A 30 3.77 5.39 0.09
C GLU A 30 2.96 5.95 1.28
N LEU A 31 3.01 5.25 2.41
CA LEU A 31 2.42 5.74 3.65
C LEU A 31 3.34 6.78 4.29
N LYS A 32 2.77 7.94 4.59
CA LYS A 32 3.45 9.01 5.32
C LYS A 32 2.74 9.28 6.64
N ASP A 33 3.45 9.06 7.74
CA ASP A 33 2.97 9.32 9.09
C ASP A 33 3.29 10.78 9.49
N VAL A 34 2.30 11.49 10.03
CA VAL A 34 2.41 12.93 10.36
C VAL A 34 1.90 13.14 11.77
N TYR A 35 2.82 13.53 12.67
CA TYR A 35 2.51 13.87 14.05
C TYR A 35 2.34 15.38 14.19
N ILE A 36 1.24 15.79 14.82
CA ILE A 36 0.95 17.19 15.12
C ILE A 36 0.87 17.32 16.64
N ASN A 37 1.85 18.02 17.23
CA ASN A 37 1.73 18.45 18.62
C ASN A 37 0.92 19.75 18.67
N ILE A 38 -0.19 19.72 19.41
CA ILE A 38 -1.10 20.86 19.53
C ILE A 38 -0.91 21.65 20.83
N ASP A 39 -0.03 21.19 21.74
CA ASP A 39 0.23 21.88 22.99
C ASP A 39 1.18 23.07 22.77
N PRO A 40 0.72 24.33 22.93
CA PRO A 40 1.56 25.50 22.74
C PRO A 40 2.62 25.69 23.84
N THR A 41 2.55 24.91 24.92
CA THR A 41 3.49 24.99 26.05
C THR A 41 4.66 24.01 25.95
N GLN A 42 4.58 23.03 25.05
CA GLN A 42 5.69 22.14 24.74
C GLN A 42 6.58 22.77 23.66
N VAL A 43 7.56 23.58 24.08
CA VAL A 43 8.75 23.96 23.29
C VAL A 43 10.00 23.55 24.04
#